data_AF-A0A937VED2-F1
#
_entry.id   AF-A0A937VED2-F1
#
_cell.length_a   1.000
_cell.length_b   1.000
_cell.length_c   1.000
_cell.angle_alpha   90.00
_cell.angle_beta   90.00
_cell.angle_gamma   90.00
#
_symmetry.space_group_name_H-M   'P 1'
#
loop_
_entity.id
_entity.type
_entity.pdbx_description
1 polymer ?
#
loop_
_entity_poly.entity_id
_entity_poly.type
_entity_poly.pdbx_seq_one_letter_code
_entity_poly.pdbx_strand_id
1 'polypeptide(L)'
;MHPSIRQLRQELAARCLYHRFPTGEPWDFIIPGDKEEIAKGKEIDYNTIRRPKFELVSFGNALTPLLQFDVAVNASYERFAALFPEALNDPEFRNVWLYLENPYPVDVCLVLNEFTARDWSDFFQGCRL
;
A
#
# COMPACT_ATOMS: atom_id res chain seq x y z
N MET A 1 -6.70 -14.59 10.47
CA MET A 1 -6.94 -13.13 10.46
C MET A 1 -7.67 -12.75 11.74
N HIS A 2 -7.13 -11.80 12.51
CA HIS A 2 -7.71 -11.34 13.78
C HIS A 2 -9.09 -10.67 13.56
N PRO A 3 -10.08 -10.82 14.46
CA PRO A 3 -11.42 -10.22 14.29
C PRO A 3 -11.41 -8.71 14.06
N SER A 4 -10.56 -7.96 14.77
CA SER A 4 -10.44 -6.51 14.59
C SER A 4 -9.96 -6.11 13.20
N ILE A 5 -9.09 -6.92 12.58
CA ILE A 5 -8.62 -6.70 11.20
C ILE A 5 -9.74 -6.99 10.21
N ARG A 6 -10.56 -8.02 10.47
CA ARG A 6 -11.74 -8.32 9.63
C ARG A 6 -12.77 -7.20 9.69
N GLN A 7 -13.01 -6.64 10.89
CA GLN A 7 -13.91 -5.50 11.05
C GLN A 7 -13.37 -4.27 10.32
N LEU A 8 -12.08 -3.95 10.50
CA LEU A 8 -11.43 -2.83 9.82
C LEU A 8 -11.53 -2.95 8.29
N ARG A 9 -11.31 -4.17 7.74
CA ARG A 9 -11.51 -4.46 6.30
C ARG A 9 -12.92 -4.11 5.84
N GLN A 10 -13.95 -4.53 6.59
CA GLN A 10 -15.35 -4.26 6.24
C GLN A 10 -15.69 -2.76 6.30
N GLU A 11 -15.19 -2.06 7.31
CA GLU A 11 -15.44 -0.62 7.47
C GLU A 11 -14.73 0.21 6.39
N LEU A 12 -13.50 -0.17 6.01
CA LEU A 12 -12.73 0.51 4.97
C LEU A 12 -13.28 0.19 3.57
N ALA A 13 -13.64 -1.06 3.27
CA ALA A 13 -14.17 -1.44 1.95
C ALA A 13 -15.41 -0.63 1.52
N ALA A 14 -16.24 -0.19 2.48
CA ALA A 14 -17.38 0.67 2.20
C ALA A 14 -17.01 2.13 1.84
N ARG A 15 -15.76 2.55 2.09
CA ARG A 15 -15.31 3.95 2.04
C ARG A 15 -14.13 4.18 1.11
N CYS A 16 -13.50 3.12 0.62
CA CYS A 16 -12.34 3.21 -0.27
C CYS A 16 -12.32 2.03 -1.26
N LEU A 17 -11.42 2.10 -2.23
CA LEU A 17 -11.20 1.01 -3.18
C LEU A 17 -10.27 -0.04 -2.57
N TYR A 18 -10.86 -0.90 -1.75
CA TYR A 18 -10.17 -1.92 -0.99
C TYR A 18 -10.01 -3.20 -1.81
N HIS A 19 -8.79 -3.72 -1.95
CA HIS A 19 -8.45 -4.89 -2.74
C HIS A 19 -7.69 -5.91 -1.91
N ARG A 20 -7.93 -7.19 -2.17
CA ARG A 20 -7.02 -8.26 -1.72
C ARG A 20 -5.81 -8.33 -2.62
N PHE A 21 -4.71 -8.86 -2.12
CA PHE A 21 -3.62 -9.26 -2.97
C PHE A 21 -4.07 -10.33 -3.98
N PRO A 22 -3.72 -10.21 -5.27
CA PRO A 22 -4.19 -11.14 -6.31
C PRO A 22 -3.80 -12.60 -6.10
N THR A 23 -2.61 -12.84 -5.55
CA THR A 23 -2.08 -14.20 -5.32
C THR A 23 -2.49 -14.80 -3.96
N GLY A 24 -3.32 -14.09 -3.18
CA GLY A 24 -3.93 -14.59 -1.94
C GLY A 24 -3.14 -14.30 -0.67
N GLU A 25 -2.02 -13.58 -0.77
CA GLU A 25 -1.26 -13.06 0.35
C GLU A 25 -2.16 -12.21 1.26
N PRO A 26 -1.87 -12.17 2.57
CA PRO A 26 -2.74 -11.50 3.53
C PRO A 26 -2.64 -9.96 3.49
N TRP A 27 -1.92 -9.42 2.51
CA TRP A 27 -1.68 -8.00 2.29
C TRP A 27 -2.85 -7.40 1.52
N ASP A 28 -3.52 -6.41 2.10
CA ASP A 28 -4.59 -5.72 1.40
C ASP A 28 -4.15 -4.34 0.94
N PHE A 29 -4.76 -3.85 -0.13
CA PHE A 29 -4.42 -2.58 -0.76
C PHE A 29 -5.62 -1.66 -0.81
N ILE A 30 -5.39 -0.39 -0.51
CA ILE A 30 -6.32 0.69 -0.80
C ILE A 30 -5.74 1.49 -1.96
N ILE A 31 -6.41 1.39 -3.10
CA ILE A 31 -6.04 2.14 -4.30
C ILE A 31 -6.76 3.50 -4.27
N PRO A 32 -6.08 4.62 -4.55
CA PRO A 32 -6.74 5.92 -4.69
C PRO A 32 -7.86 5.87 -5.72
N GLY A 33 -9.03 6.37 -5.35
CA GLY A 33 -10.24 6.38 -6.17
C GLY A 33 -10.93 7.72 -6.16
N ASP A 34 -11.66 8.03 -7.22
CA ASP A 34 -12.60 9.13 -7.19
C ASP A 34 -13.87 8.78 -6.39
N LYS A 35 -14.67 9.79 -6.06
CA LYS A 35 -15.89 9.62 -5.27
C LYS A 35 -16.93 8.73 -5.96
N GLU A 36 -17.00 8.74 -7.29
CA GLU A 36 -17.94 7.88 -8.02
C GLU A 36 -17.49 6.42 -8.01
N GLU A 37 -16.20 6.14 -8.20
CA GLU A 37 -15.62 4.79 -8.15
C GLU A 37 -15.88 4.13 -6.80
N ILE A 38 -15.75 4.90 -5.72
CA ILE A 38 -16.04 4.46 -4.36
C ILE A 38 -17.54 4.24 -4.19
N ALA A 39 -18.37 5.26 -4.45
CA ALA A 39 -19.80 5.23 -4.12
C ALA A 39 -20.64 4.32 -5.01
N LYS A 40 -20.27 4.16 -6.29
CA LYS A 40 -21.04 3.41 -7.28
C LYS A 40 -20.50 2.00 -7.54
N GLY A 41 -19.42 1.60 -6.87
CA GLY A 41 -18.80 0.30 -7.11
C GLY A 41 -18.28 0.12 -8.54
N LYS A 42 -18.01 1.21 -9.27
CA LYS A 42 -17.50 1.14 -10.64
C LYS A 42 -16.13 0.47 -10.66
N GLU A 43 -15.84 -0.20 -11.77
CA GLU A 43 -14.48 -0.63 -12.06
C GLU A 43 -13.56 0.59 -12.13
N ILE A 44 -12.35 0.38 -11.63
CA ILE A 44 -11.32 1.39 -11.55
C ILE A 44 -10.72 1.54 -12.95
N ASP A 45 -10.48 2.78 -13.38
CA ASP A 45 -9.65 2.99 -14.56
C ASP A 45 -8.17 2.69 -14.24
N TYR A 46 -7.71 1.53 -14.67
CA TYR A 46 -6.33 1.07 -14.51
C TYR A 46 -5.36 1.72 -15.50
N ASN A 47 -5.84 2.52 -16.47
CA ASN A 47 -4.97 3.30 -17.34
C ASN A 47 -4.48 4.61 -16.69
N THR A 48 -5.05 4.95 -15.53
CA THR A 48 -4.65 6.12 -14.75
C THR A 48 -3.61 5.73 -13.70
N ILE A 49 -2.50 6.48 -13.62
CA ILE A 49 -1.49 6.27 -12.58
C ILE A 49 -2.02 6.74 -11.22
N ARG A 50 -2.28 5.79 -10.32
CA ARG A 50 -2.84 6.05 -8.99
C ARG A 50 -1.75 5.98 -7.92
N ARG A 51 -1.46 7.12 -7.29
CA ARG A 51 -0.42 7.29 -6.25
C ARG A 51 -0.86 8.32 -5.20
N PRO A 52 -0.37 8.21 -3.94
CA PRO A 52 0.35 7.06 -3.38
C PRO A 52 -0.57 5.85 -3.22
N LYS A 53 -0.03 4.63 -3.25
CA LYS A 53 -0.81 3.44 -2.88
C LYS A 53 -0.70 3.22 -1.38
N PHE A 54 -1.79 2.79 -0.78
CA PHE A 54 -1.81 2.48 0.65
C PHE A 54 -1.95 0.98 0.83
N GLU A 55 -1.12 0.41 1.69
CA GLU A 55 -1.18 -1.00 2.03
C GLU A 55 -1.53 -1.16 3.50
N LEU A 56 -2.52 -2.02 3.77
CA LEU A 56 -2.80 -2.51 5.11
C LEU A 56 -2.22 -3.91 5.21
N VAL A 57 -1.03 -3.99 5.79
CA VAL A 57 -0.28 -5.23 5.93
C VAL A 57 -0.60 -5.86 7.29
N SER A 58 -1.17 -7.06 7.25
CA SER A 58 -1.45 -7.87 8.44
C SER A 58 -1.04 -9.31 8.17
N PHE A 59 0.13 -9.74 8.62
CA PHE A 59 0.57 -11.14 8.56
C PHE A 59 0.46 -11.80 9.93
N GLY A 60 0.38 -13.13 9.96
CA GLY A 60 0.07 -13.90 11.18
C GLY A 60 1.02 -13.70 12.36
N ASN A 61 2.23 -13.18 12.11
CA ASN A 61 3.27 -12.93 13.11
C ASN A 61 3.40 -11.45 13.49
N ALA A 62 2.59 -10.55 12.92
CA ALA A 62 2.64 -9.13 13.26
C ALA A 62 1.96 -8.89 14.63
N LEU A 63 2.65 -8.23 15.55
CA LEU A 63 2.10 -7.83 16.86
C LEU A 63 1.21 -6.59 16.76
N THR A 64 1.45 -5.76 15.76
CA THR A 64 0.79 -4.49 15.45
C THR A 64 0.43 -4.46 13.96
N PRO A 65 -0.71 -3.85 13.56
CA PRO A 65 -0.99 -3.62 12.15
C PRO A 65 0.08 -2.68 11.55
N LEU A 66 0.39 -2.87 10.27
CA LEU A 66 1.33 -2.03 9.54
C LEU A 66 0.59 -1.27 8.43
N LEU A 67 0.73 0.05 8.44
CA LEU A 67 0.29 0.94 7.37
C LEU A 67 1.50 1.29 6.50
N GLN A 68 1.43 0.97 5.21
CA GLN A 68 2.48 1.32 4.27
C GLN A 68 1.97 2.33 3.24
N PHE A 69 2.81 3.31 2.94
CA PHE A 69 2.59 4.26 1.87
C PHE A 69 3.64 4.04 0.79
N ASP A 70 3.21 3.58 -0.39
CA ASP A 70 4.06 3.48 -1.57
C ASP A 70 4.28 4.89 -2.13
N VAL A 71 5.53 5.36 -2.07
CA VAL A 71 5.93 6.71 -2.45
C VAL A 71 6.98 6.65 -3.55
N ALA A 72 6.56 7.04 -4.74
CA ALA A 72 7.45 7.23 -5.88
C ALA A 72 8.30 8.51 -5.70
N VAL A 73 9.61 8.36 -5.78
CA VAL A 73 10.60 9.42 -5.63
C VAL A 73 11.17 9.79 -6.99
N ASN A 74 11.23 11.10 -7.30
CA ASN A 74 11.88 11.61 -8.51
C ASN A 74 13.41 11.68 -8.37
N ALA A 75 14.01 10.55 -8.01
CA ALA A 75 15.44 10.34 -7.86
C ALA A 75 15.73 8.85 -8.04
N SER A 76 16.98 8.48 -8.37
CA SER A 76 17.33 7.07 -8.44
C SER A 76 17.37 6.43 -7.06
N TYR A 77 17.17 5.11 -7.01
CA TYR A 77 17.23 4.28 -5.81
C TYR A 77 18.56 4.44 -5.10
N GLU A 78 19.67 4.43 -5.85
CA GLU A 78 21.00 4.60 -5.27
C GLU A 78 21.15 5.95 -4.57
N ARG A 79 20.48 6.99 -5.10
CA ARG A 79 20.51 8.34 -4.54
C ARG A 79 19.71 8.43 -3.26
N PHE A 80 18.46 7.95 -3.23
CA PHE A 80 17.64 8.08 -2.02
C PHE A 80 17.96 7.02 -0.96
N ALA A 81 18.40 5.81 -1.33
CA ALA A 81 18.83 4.81 -0.37
C ALA A 81 20.04 5.28 0.46
N ALA A 82 20.96 6.04 -0.15
CA ALA A 82 22.08 6.63 0.55
C ALA A 82 21.70 7.72 1.57
N LEU A 83 20.49 8.30 1.46
CA LEU A 83 20.01 9.33 2.39
C LEU A 83 19.44 8.74 3.68
N PHE A 84 19.06 7.46 3.68
CA PHE A 84 18.43 6.79 4.80
C PHE A 84 19.17 5.49 5.15
N PRO A 85 20.40 5.56 5.66
CA PRO A 85 21.21 4.38 5.99
C PRO A 85 20.59 3.49 7.09
N GLU A 86 19.69 4.04 7.91
CA GLU A 86 18.93 3.36 8.95
C GLU A 86 17.72 2.56 8.43
N ALA A 87 17.35 2.80 7.17
CA ALA A 87 16.18 2.19 6.56
C ALA A 87 16.38 0.68 6.32
N LEU A 88 15.26 -0.04 6.24
CA LEU A 88 15.29 -1.39 5.67
C LEU A 88 15.38 -1.26 4.15
N ASN A 89 16.50 -1.70 3.59
CA ASN A 89 16.80 -1.57 2.18
C ASN A 89 16.64 -2.91 1.46
N ASP A 90 15.83 -2.93 0.40
CA ASP A 90 15.63 -4.10 -0.46
C ASP A 90 16.20 -3.81 -1.86
N PRO A 91 17.44 -4.27 -2.15
CA PRO A 91 18.06 -4.06 -3.45
C PRO A 91 17.44 -4.90 -4.57
N GLU A 92 16.72 -5.99 -4.25
CA GLU A 92 16.08 -6.84 -5.26
C GLU A 92 14.89 -6.11 -5.87
N PHE A 93 14.04 -5.54 -5.02
CA PHE A 93 12.85 -4.78 -5.44
C PHE A 93 13.10 -3.27 -5.58
N ARG A 94 14.32 -2.78 -5.31
CA ARG A 94 14.72 -1.35 -5.36
C ARG A 94 13.82 -0.46 -4.49
N ASN A 95 13.48 -0.97 -3.31
CA ASN A 95 12.60 -0.30 -2.36
C ASN A 95 13.34 0.02 -1.05
N VAL A 96 12.96 1.13 -0.41
CA VAL A 96 13.50 1.54 0.90
C VAL A 96 12.35 1.78 1.86
N TRP A 97 12.30 1.04 2.97
CA TRP A 97 11.27 1.14 4.00
C TRP A 97 11.73 2.04 5.14
N LEU A 98 11.02 3.16 5.31
CA LEU A 98 11.21 4.12 6.39
C LEU A 98 10.10 3.99 7.42
N TYR A 99 10.41 3.45 8.58
CA TYR A 99 9.47 3.38 9.69
C TYR A 99 9.38 4.75 10.36
N LEU A 100 8.16 5.25 10.50
CA LEU A 100 7.87 6.53 11.12
C LEU A 100 7.48 6.32 12.58
N GLU A 101 8.19 7.00 13.47
CA GLU A 101 7.78 7.12 14.85
C GLU A 101 6.42 7.83 14.93
N ASN A 102 5.49 7.22 15.65
CA ASN A 102 4.16 7.76 15.82
C ASN A 102 3.59 7.36 17.20
N PRO A 103 2.65 8.13 17.77
CA PRO A 103 2.15 7.89 19.12
C PRO A 103 1.07 6.79 19.20
N TYR A 104 0.77 6.10 18.11
CA TYR A 104 -0.31 5.14 18.03
C TYR A 104 0.24 3.70 18.04
N PRO A 105 -0.54 2.71 18.48
CA PRO A 105 -0.13 1.30 18.49
C PRO A 105 -0.25 0.67 17.10
N VAL A 106 0.38 1.30 16.11
CA VAL A 106 0.37 0.91 14.70
C VAL A 106 1.72 1.28 14.11
N ASP A 107 2.29 0.38 13.31
CA ASP A 107 3.50 0.71 12.57
C ASP A 107 3.10 1.49 11.32
N VAL A 108 3.84 2.57 11.05
CA VAL A 108 3.65 3.39 9.85
C VAL A 108 4.95 3.39 9.08
N CYS A 109 4.89 3.03 7.80
CA CYS A 109 6.07 2.95 6.94
C CYS A 109 5.86 3.70 5.63
N LEU A 110 6.89 4.40 5.17
CA LEU A 110 7.00 4.84 3.78
C LEU A 110 7.80 3.80 3.01
N VAL A 111 7.30 3.34 1.88
CA VAL A 111 8.02 2.48 0.94
C VAL A 111 8.46 3.36 -0.22
N LEU A 112 9.71 3.80 -0.20
CA LEU A 112 10.26 4.64 -1.23
C LEU A 112 10.69 3.79 -2.42
N ASN A 113 10.21 4.14 -3.60
CA ASN A 113 10.59 3.52 -4.87
C ASN A 113 10.91 4.59 -5.91
N GLU A 114 11.65 4.22 -6.96
CA GLU A 114 11.90 5.12 -8.08
C GLU A 114 10.61 5.46 -8.82
N PHE A 115 10.44 6.71 -9.22
CA PHE A 115 9.35 7.09 -10.09
C PHE A 115 9.44 6.32 -11.43
N THR A 116 8.41 5.55 -11.74
CA THR A 116 8.21 4.95 -13.06
C THR A 116 6.98 5.58 -13.74
N ALA A 117 6.91 5.50 -15.07
CA ALA A 117 5.71 5.91 -15.82
C ALA A 117 4.62 4.81 -15.85
N ARG A 118 4.86 3.66 -15.21
CA ARG A 118 3.91 2.56 -15.16
C ARG A 118 3.10 2.63 -13.87
N ASP A 119 1.85 2.21 -13.97
CA ASP A 119 1.07 1.84 -12.80
C ASP A 119 0.97 0.32 -12.74
N TRP A 120 1.01 -0.23 -11.53
CA TRP A 120 0.82 -1.65 -11.26
C TRP A 120 -0.53 -1.92 -10.57
N SER A 121 -1.40 -0.91 -10.51
CA SER A 121 -2.78 -1.05 -10.04
C SER A 121 -3.57 -2.10 -10.83
N ASP A 122 -3.24 -2.31 -12.12
CA ASP A 122 -3.83 -3.33 -12.99
C ASP A 122 -3.64 -4.76 -12.45
N PHE A 123 -2.57 -5.00 -11.68
CA PHE A 123 -2.35 -6.26 -10.99
C PHE A 123 -3.53 -6.64 -10.08
N PHE A 124 -4.25 -5.66 -9.53
CA PHE A 124 -5.39 -5.85 -8.61
C PHE A 124 -6.75 -6.01 -9.31
N GLN A 125 -6.78 -6.12 -10.64
CA GLN A 125 -8.04 -6.28 -11.38
C GLN A 125 -8.82 -7.50 -10.87
N GLY A 126 -10.12 -7.30 -10.60
CA GLY A 126 -11.01 -8.34 -10.07
C GLY A 126 -10.81 -8.67 -8.58
N CYS A 127 -9.91 -7.98 -7.87
CA CYS A 127 -9.59 -8.27 -6.46
C CYS A 127 -10.27 -7.32 -5.45
N ARG A 128 -11.18 -6.46 -5.91
CA ARG A 128 -11.92 -5.50 -5.06
C ARG A 128 -12.87 -6.24 -4.09
N LEU A 129 -12.96 -5.74 -2.86
CA LEU A 129 -13.89 -6.18 -1.81
C LEU A 129 -15.22 -5.45 -1.81
#